data_AF-A0A7V5KVM7-F1
#
_entry.id   AF-A0A7V5KVM7-F1
#
_cell.length_a   1.000
_cell.length_b   1.000
_cell.length_c   1.000
_cell.angle_alpha   90.00
_cell.angle_beta   90.00
_cell.angle_gamma   90.00
#
_symmetry.space_group_name_H-M   'P 1'
#
loop_
_entity.id
_entity.type
_entity.pdbx_description
1 polymer ?
#
loop_
_entity_poly.entity_id
_entity_poly.type
_entity_poly.pdbx_seq_one_letter_code
_entity_poly.pdbx_strand_id
1 'polypeptide(L)'
;MSDLEAVLAALNREFPETIRVTAVELVGKKVQVDQEITYEMMLPVVNETDTRNRLTAFLQSDEYIIERIRKRKRRTLDIRPLVRSLCVRENLLEIVLINHHDQAGVSPFEILEKVIGLTTVQARSIRIKKTAVRALQTDG
;
A
#
# COMPACT_ATOMS: atom_id res chain seq x y z
N MET A 1 -27.35 -11.60 32.08
CA MET A 1 -26.20 -11.94 31.22
C MET A 1 -26.29 -11.07 29.98
N SER A 2 -25.30 -10.22 29.73
CA SER A 2 -25.30 -9.35 28.54
C SER A 2 -24.94 -10.15 27.29
N ASP A 3 -25.29 -9.65 26.09
CA ASP A 3 -24.90 -10.27 24.82
C ASP A 3 -23.37 -10.44 24.71
N LEU A 4 -22.59 -9.51 25.26
CA LEU A 4 -21.13 -9.61 25.28
C LEU A 4 -20.61 -10.70 26.21
N GLU A 5 -21.24 -10.89 27.37
CA GLU A 5 -20.92 -12.00 28.27
C GLU A 5 -21.24 -13.36 27.62
N ALA A 6 -22.34 -13.44 26.85
CA ALA A 6 -22.69 -14.63 26.09
C ALA A 6 -21.65 -14.98 25.01
N VAL A 7 -21.16 -13.96 24.29
CA VAL A 7 -20.09 -14.12 23.29
C VAL A 7 -18.77 -14.54 23.95
N LEU A 8 -18.39 -13.91 25.07
CA LEU A 8 -17.18 -14.25 25.81
C LEU A 8 -17.20 -15.72 26.27
N ALA A 9 -18.34 -16.19 26.79
CA ALA A 9 -18.51 -17.57 27.21
C ALA A 9 -18.46 -18.56 26.04
N ALA A 10 -19.09 -18.21 24.91
CA ALA A 10 -19.05 -19.03 23.71
C ALA A 10 -17.63 -19.15 23.14
N LEU A 11 -16.88 -18.04 23.06
CA LEU A 11 -15.50 -18.05 22.56
C LEU A 11 -14.59 -18.94 23.42
N ASN A 12 -14.63 -18.78 24.75
CA ASN A 12 -13.80 -19.57 25.65
C ASN A 12 -14.13 -21.08 25.63
N ARG A 13 -15.31 -21.49 25.15
CA ARG A 13 -15.66 -22.90 24.97
C ARG A 13 -15.02 -23.51 23.71
N GLU A 14 -14.78 -22.71 22.68
CA GLU A 14 -14.19 -23.16 21.41
C GLU A 14 -12.65 -23.16 21.43
N PHE A 15 -12.04 -22.40 22.36
CA PHE A 15 -10.58 -22.35 22.49
C PHE A 15 -10.04 -23.48 23.38
N PRO A 16 -8.84 -24.00 23.10
CA PRO A 16 -8.14 -24.90 24.00
C PRO A 16 -7.78 -24.19 25.31
N GLU A 17 -7.55 -24.97 26.38
CA GLU A 17 -7.30 -24.44 27.72
C GLU A 17 -6.07 -23.51 27.83
N THR A 18 -5.18 -23.55 26.84
CA THR A 18 -4.00 -22.68 26.75
C THR A 18 -4.30 -21.26 26.26
N ILE A 19 -5.51 -20.99 25.78
CA ILE A 19 -5.95 -19.69 25.27
C ILE A 19 -7.24 -19.27 25.99
N ARG A 20 -7.26 -18.06 26.54
CA ARG A 20 -8.43 -17.50 27.22
C ARG A 20 -8.70 -16.08 26.74
N VAL A 21 -9.92 -15.85 26.28
CA VAL A 21 -10.44 -14.51 26.01
C VAL A 21 -10.84 -13.89 27.35
N THR A 22 -10.26 -12.74 27.68
CA THR A 22 -10.46 -12.06 28.98
C THR A 22 -11.51 -10.95 28.91
N ALA A 23 -11.76 -10.38 27.73
CA ALA A 23 -12.75 -9.33 27.51
C ALA A 23 -13.25 -9.34 26.06
N VAL A 24 -14.47 -8.86 25.85
CA VAL A 24 -15.04 -8.55 24.53
C VAL A 24 -15.67 -7.18 24.61
N GLU A 25 -15.35 -6.33 23.64
CA GLU A 25 -15.84 -4.97 23.57
C GLU A 25 -16.45 -4.72 22.18
N LEU A 26 -17.54 -3.94 22.13
CA LEU A 26 -18.04 -3.43 20.87
C LEU A 26 -17.14 -2.29 20.41
N VAL A 27 -16.40 -2.54 19.33
CA VAL A 27 -15.64 -1.49 18.65
C VAL A 27 -16.54 -0.88 17.58
N GLY A 28 -16.72 0.44 17.62
CA GLY A 28 -17.42 1.17 16.56
C GLY A 28 -16.83 0.86 15.19
N LYS A 29 -17.67 0.85 14.16
CA LYS A 29 -17.22 0.62 12.78
C LYS A 29 -16.22 1.73 12.42
N LYS A 30 -14.96 1.40 12.19
CA LYS A 30 -13.99 2.35 11.64
C LYS A 30 -14.51 2.79 10.28
N VAL A 31 -14.80 4.08 10.12
CA VAL A 31 -15.08 4.67 8.81
C VAL A 31 -13.85 4.40 7.95
N GLN A 32 -14.04 3.68 6.85
CA GLN A 32 -12.98 3.53 5.87
C GLN A 32 -12.80 4.89 5.22
N VAL A 33 -11.64 5.47 5.43
CA VAL A 33 -11.23 6.75 4.85
C VAL A 33 -10.11 6.47 3.87
N ASP A 34 -10.02 7.32 2.85
CA ASP A 34 -8.88 7.33 1.97
C ASP A 34 -7.61 7.61 2.77
N GLN A 35 -6.49 7.06 2.31
CA GLN A 35 -5.23 7.13 3.04
C GLN A 35 -4.09 7.61 2.16
N GLU A 36 -3.22 8.43 2.74
CA GLU A 36 -1.86 8.62 2.26
C GLU A 36 -0.93 7.69 3.03
N ILE A 37 -0.13 6.93 2.29
CA ILE A 37 0.83 6.00 2.87
C ILE A 37 2.23 6.32 2.35
N THR A 38 3.13 6.59 3.28
CA THR A 38 4.55 6.80 2.98
C THR A 38 5.29 5.47 3.08
N TYR A 39 6.11 5.19 2.06
CA TYR A 39 7.03 4.06 2.06
C TYR A 39 8.45 4.51 1.78
N GLU A 40 9.38 3.82 2.40
CA GLU A 40 10.82 3.93 2.18
C GLU A 40 11.37 2.59 1.68
N MET A 41 12.24 2.66 0.68
CA MET A 41 12.87 1.51 0.04
C MET A 41 14.31 1.83 -0.29
N MET A 42 15.21 0.88 -0.01
CA MET A 42 16.59 0.94 -0.49
C MET A 42 16.66 0.32 -1.88
N LEU A 43 16.97 1.13 -2.88
CA LEU A 43 17.21 0.67 -4.24
C LEU A 43 18.57 -0.03 -4.32
N PRO A 44 18.68 -1.12 -5.10
CA PRO A 44 19.98 -1.68 -5.46
C PRO A 44 20.75 -0.67 -6.32
N VAL A 45 22.04 -0.93 -6.53
CA VAL A 45 22.83 -0.17 -7.51
C VAL A 45 22.16 -0.34 -8.88
N VAL A 46 21.58 0.75 -9.37
CA VAL A 46 20.91 0.85 -10.67
C VAL A 46 21.67 1.83 -11.56
N ASN A 47 21.40 1.80 -12.86
CA ASN A 47 21.88 2.84 -13.74
C ASN A 47 21.17 4.16 -13.38
N GLU A 48 21.88 5.03 -12.65
CA GLU A 48 21.33 6.28 -12.13
C GLU A 48 20.73 7.17 -13.22
N THR A 49 21.33 7.20 -14.41
CA THR A 49 20.83 8.01 -15.53
C THR A 49 19.51 7.50 -16.05
N ASP A 50 19.38 6.17 -16.27
CA ASP A 50 18.12 5.58 -16.74
C ASP A 50 17.01 5.75 -15.71
N THR A 51 17.31 5.46 -14.44
CA THR A 51 16.34 5.64 -13.34
C THR A 51 15.90 7.10 -13.22
N ARG A 52 16.83 8.06 -13.28
CA ARG A 52 16.50 9.49 -13.22
C ARG A 52 15.64 9.93 -14.40
N ASN A 53 15.91 9.44 -15.61
CA ASN A 53 15.11 9.75 -16.79
C ASN A 53 13.68 9.20 -16.68
N ARG A 54 13.52 7.95 -16.21
CA ARG A 54 12.20 7.35 -15.99
C ARG A 54 11.40 8.08 -14.92
N LEU A 55 12.04 8.43 -13.80
CA LEU A 55 11.43 9.22 -12.73
C LEU A 55 10.96 10.59 -13.24
N THR A 56 11.81 11.28 -14.01
CA THR A 56 11.48 12.58 -14.60
C THR A 56 10.29 12.46 -15.55
N ALA A 57 10.31 11.47 -16.44
CA ALA A 57 9.21 11.21 -17.36
C ALA A 57 7.91 10.90 -16.64
N PHE A 58 7.95 10.10 -15.57
CA PHE A 58 6.77 9.80 -14.75
C PHE A 58 6.21 11.06 -14.08
N LEU A 59 7.06 11.86 -13.44
CA LEU A 59 6.64 13.06 -12.71
C LEU A 59 6.07 14.15 -13.64
N GLN A 60 6.57 14.23 -14.86
CA GLN A 60 6.13 15.16 -15.90
C GLN A 60 4.88 14.69 -16.67
N SER A 61 4.47 13.43 -16.52
CA SER A 61 3.29 12.92 -17.20
C SER A 61 2.01 13.28 -16.44
N ASP A 62 0.96 13.61 -17.18
CA ASP A 62 -0.39 13.80 -16.64
C ASP A 62 -1.08 12.45 -16.36
N GLU A 63 -0.76 11.43 -17.16
CA GLU A 63 -1.29 10.07 -17.05
C GLU A 63 -0.17 9.03 -17.08
N TYR A 64 -0.31 7.93 -16.36
CA TYR A 64 0.62 6.81 -16.42
C TYR A 64 -0.11 5.47 -16.31
N ILE A 65 -0.47 4.92 -17.47
CA ILE A 65 -1.30 3.72 -17.56
C ILE A 65 -0.44 2.45 -17.42
N ILE A 66 -0.77 1.61 -16.43
CA ILE A 66 -0.19 0.27 -16.30
C ILE A 66 -1.22 -0.81 -16.61
N GLU A 67 -0.75 -1.94 -17.15
CA GLU A 67 -1.58 -3.13 -17.35
C GLU A 67 -1.45 -4.10 -16.16
N ARG A 68 -2.60 -4.59 -15.70
CA ARG A 68 -2.74 -5.69 -14.73
C ARG A 68 -3.42 -6.88 -15.37
N ILE A 69 -2.85 -8.06 -15.16
CA ILE A 69 -3.48 -9.33 -15.57
C ILE A 69 -3.99 -10.04 -14.32
N ARG A 70 -5.31 -10.15 -14.16
CA ARG A 70 -5.93 -10.87 -13.04
C ARG A 70 -7.04 -11.79 -13.57
N LYS A 71 -7.00 -13.06 -13.17
CA LYS A 71 -7.98 -14.09 -13.62
C LYS A 71 -8.16 -14.10 -15.15
N ARG A 72 -7.05 -14.04 -15.90
CA ARG A 72 -7.00 -13.95 -17.38
C ARG A 72 -7.64 -12.71 -18.01
N LYS A 73 -8.11 -11.74 -17.21
CA LYS A 73 -8.61 -10.45 -17.70
C LYS A 73 -7.52 -9.39 -17.57
N ARG A 74 -7.25 -8.68 -18.67
CA ARG A 74 -6.39 -7.51 -18.69
C ARG A 74 -7.22 -6.30 -18.25
N ARG A 75 -6.72 -5.54 -17.28
CA ARG A 75 -7.28 -4.26 -16.86
C ARG A 75 -6.16 -3.23 -16.89
N THR A 76 -6.49 -2.01 -17.26
CA THR A 76 -5.60 -0.87 -17.13
C THR A 76 -5.88 -0.13 -15.83
N LEU A 77 -4.87 0.56 -15.32
CA LEU A 77 -4.98 1.49 -14.20
C LEU A 77 -4.07 2.67 -14.48
N ASP A 78 -4.61 3.88 -14.40
CA ASP A 78 -3.76 5.07 -14.30
C ASP A 78 -3.23 5.18 -12.86
N ILE A 79 -1.91 5.14 -12.72
CA ILE A 79 -1.27 5.25 -11.41
C ILE A 79 -0.75 6.66 -11.11
N ARG A 80 -0.73 7.56 -12.10
CA ARG A 80 -0.24 8.93 -11.90
C ARG A 80 -0.98 9.69 -10.80
N PRO A 81 -2.34 9.68 -10.71
CA PRO A 81 -3.06 10.36 -9.64
C PRO A 81 -2.89 9.66 -8.27
N LEU A 82 -2.43 8.41 -8.26
CA LEU A 82 -2.24 7.63 -7.04
C LEU A 82 -0.86 7.83 -6.40
N VAL A 83 0.04 8.58 -7.06
CA VAL A 83 1.36 8.92 -6.54
C VAL A 83 1.39 10.41 -6.20
N ARG A 84 1.31 10.71 -4.90
CA ARG A 84 1.39 12.09 -4.39
C ARG A 84 2.80 12.64 -4.52
N SER A 85 3.80 11.85 -4.13
CA SER A 85 5.21 12.19 -4.25
C SER A 85 6.08 10.98 -4.49
N LEU A 86 7.19 11.20 -5.19
CA LEU A 86 8.17 10.19 -5.56
C LEU A 86 9.54 10.87 -5.59
N CYS A 87 10.43 10.49 -4.68
CA CYS A 87 11.75 11.12 -4.57
C CYS A 87 12.82 10.05 -4.34
N VAL A 88 13.95 10.20 -5.03
CA VAL A 88 15.14 9.39 -4.81
C VAL A 88 16.26 10.29 -4.27
N ARG A 89 16.79 9.92 -3.10
CA ARG A 89 17.99 10.53 -2.50
C ARG A 89 19.04 9.43 -2.38
N GLU A 90 20.11 9.54 -3.18
CA GLU A 90 21.09 8.46 -3.34
C GLU A 90 20.40 7.15 -3.73
N ASN A 91 20.36 6.17 -2.83
CA ASN A 91 19.69 4.88 -3.02
C ASN A 91 18.38 4.76 -2.24
N LEU A 92 17.99 5.79 -1.48
CA LEU A 92 16.73 5.80 -0.75
C LEU A 92 15.61 6.34 -1.64
N LEU A 93 14.68 5.46 -1.99
CA LEU A 93 13.41 5.83 -2.62
C LEU A 93 12.36 6.07 -1.53
N GLU A 94 11.81 7.27 -1.52
CA GLU A 94 10.67 7.67 -0.70
C GLU A 94 9.46 7.91 -1.62
N ILE A 95 8.35 7.26 -1.31
CA ILE A 95 7.11 7.37 -2.10
C ILE A 95 5.94 7.65 -1.17
N VAL A 96 5.02 8.49 -1.61
CA VAL A 96 3.72 8.71 -0.96
C VAL A 96 2.63 8.29 -1.92
N LEU A 97 1.88 7.25 -1.54
CA LEU A 97 0.80 6.69 -2.32
C LEU A 97 -0.56 7.06 -1.74
N ILE A 98 -1.47 7.44 -2.62
CA ILE A 98 -2.89 7.66 -2.33
C ILE A 98 -3.62 6.34 -2.50
N ASN A 99 -4.30 5.91 -1.44
CA ASN A 99 -5.14 4.72 -1.43
C ASN A 99 -6.58 5.12 -1.15
N HIS A 100 -7.39 5.10 -2.20
CA HIS A 100 -8.84 5.21 -2.07
C HIS A 100 -9.41 3.91 -1.53
N HIS A 101 -10.29 4.00 -0.54
CA HIS A 101 -10.84 2.82 0.14
C HIS A 101 -11.77 1.97 -0.75
N ASP A 102 -12.37 2.58 -1.76
CA ASP A 102 -13.36 1.99 -2.67
C ASP A 102 -12.83 1.73 -4.09
N GLN A 103 -11.58 2.10 -4.39
CA GLN A 103 -10.97 1.97 -5.72
C GLN A 103 -9.70 1.12 -5.72
N ALA A 104 -9.25 0.75 -6.93
CA ALA A 104 -8.02 0.02 -7.10
C ALA A 104 -6.80 0.94 -6.87
N GLY A 105 -6.12 0.77 -5.75
CA GLY A 105 -4.85 1.46 -5.48
C GLY A 105 -3.68 0.91 -6.29
N VAL A 106 -2.51 1.55 -6.15
CA VAL A 106 -1.22 1.09 -6.67
C VAL A 106 -0.34 0.58 -5.52
N SER A 107 0.37 -0.51 -5.74
CA SER A 107 1.32 -1.03 -4.75
C SER A 107 2.72 -0.43 -4.95
N PRO A 108 3.52 -0.30 -3.88
CA PRO A 108 4.94 0.07 -4.00
C PRO A 108 5.72 -0.82 -4.98
N PHE A 109 5.38 -2.12 -5.08
CA PHE A 109 6.00 -3.03 -6.04
C PHE A 109 5.75 -2.63 -7.50
N GLU A 110 4.55 -2.15 -7.82
CA GLU A 110 4.25 -1.70 -9.18
C GLU A 110 5.00 -0.42 -9.53
N ILE A 111 5.24 0.46 -8.55
CA ILE A 111 6.12 1.61 -8.75
C ILE A 111 7.54 1.15 -9.06
N LEU A 112 8.08 0.19 -8.30
CA LEU A 112 9.41 -0.37 -8.55
C LEU A 112 9.53 -1.01 -9.94
N GLU A 113 8.54 -1.78 -10.37
CA GLU A 113 8.59 -2.45 -11.66
C GLU A 113 8.32 -1.52 -12.84
N LYS A 114 7.26 -0.72 -12.76
CA LYS A 114 6.75 0.05 -13.91
C LYS A 114 7.40 1.41 -14.02
N VAL A 115 7.62 2.10 -12.90
CA VAL A 115 8.19 3.45 -12.89
C VAL A 115 9.71 3.40 -12.78
N ILE A 116 10.25 2.69 -11.79
CA ILE A 116 11.71 2.61 -11.61
C ILE A 116 12.37 1.71 -12.67
N GLY A 117 11.63 0.72 -13.19
CA GLY A 117 12.10 -0.17 -14.25
C GLY A 117 12.84 -1.40 -13.74
N LEU A 118 12.63 -1.77 -12.47
CA LEU A 118 13.21 -3.00 -11.92
C LEU A 118 12.51 -4.23 -12.48
N THR A 119 13.26 -5.32 -12.63
CA THR A 119 12.66 -6.63 -12.89
C THR A 119 11.84 -7.08 -11.68
N THR A 120 10.86 -7.96 -11.89
CA THR A 120 10.07 -8.55 -10.79
C THR A 120 10.94 -9.19 -9.71
N VAL A 121 12.06 -9.81 -10.09
CA VAL A 121 12.99 -10.42 -9.14
C VAL A 121 13.67 -9.35 -8.28
N GLN A 122 14.20 -8.29 -8.90
CA GLN A 122 14.81 -7.17 -8.18
C GLN A 122 13.80 -6.45 -7.28
N ALA A 123 12.62 -6.12 -7.80
CA ALA A 123 11.56 -5.46 -7.03
C ALA A 123 11.17 -6.28 -5.79
N ARG A 124 11.06 -7.61 -5.92
CA ARG A 124 10.73 -8.52 -4.81
C ARG A 124 11.84 -8.69 -3.78
N SER A 125 13.10 -8.45 -4.14
CA SER A 125 14.21 -8.46 -3.18
C SER A 125 14.31 -7.20 -2.33
N ILE A 126 13.62 -6.11 -2.72
CA ILE A 126 13.66 -4.84 -2.00
C ILE A 126 12.81 -4.94 -0.75
N ARG A 127 13.38 -4.52 0.38
CA ARG A 127 12.65 -4.33 1.62
C ARG A 127 11.81 -3.07 1.53
N ILE A 128 10.49 -3.23 1.60
CA ILE A 128 9.53 -2.12 1.59
C ILE A 128 9.13 -1.80 3.04
N LYS A 129 9.48 -0.61 3.51
CA LYS A 129 9.11 -0.16 4.86
C LYS A 129 8.00 0.88 4.75
N LYS A 130 6.84 0.56 5.31
CA LYS A 130 5.77 1.54 5.51
C LYS A 130 6.13 2.40 6.73
N THR A 131 6.30 3.71 6.53
CA THR A 131 6.80 4.62 7.58
C THR A 131 5.75 5.57 8.13
N ALA A 132 4.70 5.87 7.37
CA ALA A 132 3.59 6.70 7.84
C ALA A 132 2.26 6.28 7.21
N VAL A 133 1.17 6.58 7.92
CA VAL A 133 -0.21 6.52 7.42
C VAL A 133 -0.92 7.75 7.89
N ARG A 134 -1.63 8.42 6.98
CA ARG A 134 -2.48 9.56 7.28
C ARG A 134 -3.82 9.37 6.59
N ALA A 135 -4.90 9.77 7.24
CA ALA A 135 -6.17 9.90 6.56
C ALA A 135 -6.08 11.06 5.56
N LEU A 136 -6.53 10.84 4.32
CA LEU A 136 -6.76 11.92 3.38
C LEU A 136 -7.95 12.72 3.88
N GLN A 137 -7.70 13.98 4.25
CA GLN A 137 -8.80 14.90 4.47
C GLN A 137 -9.41 15.21 3.10
N THR A 138 -10.66 14.82 2.92
CA THR A 138 -11.48 15.28 1.81
C THR A 138 -11.92 16.68 2.20
N ASP A 139 -11.29 17.71 1.64
CA ASP A 139 -11.89 19.04 1.64
C ASP A 139 -13.21 18.90 0.88
N GLY A 140 -14.32 19.11 1.59
CA GLY A 140 -15.68 19.04 1.04
C GLY A 140 -16.03 20.24 0.18
#